data_AF-A0A1Y3R968-F1
#
_entry.id   AF-A0A1Y3R968-F1
#
_cell.length_a   1.000
_cell.length_b   1.000
_cell.length_c   1.000
_cell.angle_alpha   90.00
_cell.angle_beta   90.00
_cell.angle_gamma   90.00
#
_symmetry.space_group_name_H-M   'P 1'
#
loop_
_entity.id
_entity.type
_entity.pdbx_description
1 polymer ?
#
loop_
_entity_poly.entity_id
_entity_poly.type
_entity_poly.pdbx_seq_one_letter_code
_entity_poly.pdbx_strand_id
1 'polypeptide(L)'
;MATMLFSLILLAVTVYEAGLPEAGDMTSSIPPDDATQVQPNDNSMQVPPSAEELPPEPKEESSIYTATIGGSYGLIDVTLADPETISSAKITMFDQISGETYYEDQFGAGIPQEDIKTGHYSTTYYNYVPDFEAYWAANGEGAFPDFAFTLTIERTDGESEEYASEHMGDGPSSISVRYEKDAGAVKVRLYNLLGEDFIPVVCGAPEDAAGETVSVTVFVDGQPIPQENYTVADETEESQVSHMDTPDEVETVTDYIRVITATLPQPISADAKATVALDMELNGHRFTYKNPIIDPLV
;
A
#
# COMPACT_ATOMS: atom_id res chain seq x y z
N MET A 1 0.10 13.05 51.16
CA MET A 1 -1.02 12.68 52.04
C MET A 1 -2.29 12.99 51.27
N ALA A 2 -3.27 12.12 51.00
CA ALA A 2 -3.61 10.76 51.40
C ALA A 2 -4.26 10.11 50.15
N THR A 3 -3.92 8.90 49.69
CA THR A 3 -4.21 7.55 50.22
C THR A 3 -5.67 7.10 50.01
N MET A 4 -5.81 6.07 49.17
CA MET A 4 -6.84 5.01 49.15
C MET A 4 -8.26 5.36 48.62
N LEU A 5 -8.99 4.47 47.93
CA LEU A 5 -9.18 3.05 48.21
C LEU A 5 -9.67 2.24 46.99
N PHE A 6 -9.22 0.98 46.94
CA PHE A 6 -9.68 -0.16 46.15
C PHE A 6 -11.20 -0.38 46.14
N SER A 7 -11.70 -1.03 45.07
CA SER A 7 -12.69 -2.11 45.19
C SER A 7 -12.52 -3.14 44.08
N LEU A 8 -12.08 -4.32 44.52
CA LEU A 8 -12.06 -5.60 43.84
C LEU A 8 -13.42 -6.28 44.13
N ILE A 9 -14.09 -6.86 43.12
CA ILE A 9 -15.07 -7.93 43.34
C ILE A 9 -14.67 -9.12 42.48
N LEU A 10 -14.60 -10.27 43.16
CA LEU A 10 -14.21 -11.60 42.72
C LEU A 10 -15.43 -12.52 42.97
N LEU A 11 -15.78 -13.40 42.03
CA LEU A 11 -16.28 -14.79 42.18
C LEU A 11 -16.78 -15.27 40.78
N ALA A 12 -16.11 -16.20 40.08
CA ALA A 12 -16.01 -17.67 40.27
C ALA A 12 -17.33 -18.40 39.90
N VAL A 13 -17.41 -19.43 39.03
CA VAL A 13 -16.85 -20.80 39.21
C VAL A 13 -17.19 -21.72 37.97
N THR A 14 -16.16 -22.48 37.52
CA THR A 14 -16.05 -23.87 36.94
C THR A 14 -16.68 -24.37 35.61
N VAL A 15 -15.80 -24.67 34.64
CA VAL A 15 -15.29 -25.97 34.08
C VAL A 15 -16.10 -27.28 34.22
N TYR A 16 -16.32 -28.00 33.09
CA TYR A 16 -16.03 -29.44 32.77
C TYR A 16 -16.59 -29.74 31.34
N GLU A 17 -15.88 -30.13 30.26
CA GLU A 17 -15.02 -31.31 29.91
C GLU A 17 -15.69 -32.23 28.85
N ALA A 18 -14.83 -32.86 28.04
CA ALA A 18 -14.98 -34.07 27.22
C ALA A 18 -15.69 -34.05 25.85
N GLY A 19 -14.95 -34.48 24.81
CA GLY A 19 -15.49 -35.10 23.59
C GLY A 19 -14.59 -35.09 22.34
N LEU A 20 -13.56 -35.94 22.29
CA LEU A 20 -12.68 -36.25 21.12
C LEU A 20 -13.42 -37.06 19.99
N PRO A 21 -12.81 -37.27 18.80
CA PRO A 21 -13.50 -37.58 17.53
C PRO A 21 -13.67 -39.09 17.25
N GLU A 22 -14.61 -39.43 16.37
CA GLU A 22 -14.75 -40.78 15.83
C GLU A 22 -14.17 -40.89 14.41
N ALA A 23 -13.19 -41.79 14.29
CA ALA A 23 -12.77 -42.41 13.04
C ALA A 23 -13.70 -43.59 12.71
N GLY A 24 -14.03 -43.79 11.44
CA GLY A 24 -14.84 -44.91 10.96
C GLY A 24 -14.32 -45.42 9.61
N ASP A 25 -13.95 -46.70 9.60
CA ASP A 25 -13.12 -47.44 8.67
C ASP A 25 -13.82 -47.92 7.38
N MET A 26 -12.98 -48.32 6.42
CA MET A 26 -13.20 -48.91 5.10
C MET A 26 -14.26 -50.03 5.05
N THR A 27 -14.96 -50.17 3.91
CA THR A 27 -15.13 -51.49 3.24
C THR A 27 -15.41 -51.37 1.74
N SER A 28 -14.59 -52.11 0.99
CA SER A 28 -14.73 -52.50 -0.41
C SER A 28 -15.86 -53.52 -0.59
N SER A 29 -16.57 -53.49 -1.72
CA SER A 29 -17.44 -54.59 -2.17
C SER A 29 -17.69 -54.53 -3.69
N ILE A 30 -17.03 -55.41 -4.45
CA ILE A 30 -17.42 -55.88 -5.80
C ILE A 30 -18.07 -57.27 -5.62
N PRO A 31 -19.14 -57.61 -6.37
CA PRO A 31 -19.13 -58.86 -7.17
C PRO A 31 -19.97 -58.73 -8.49
N PRO A 32 -20.18 -59.80 -9.30
CA PRO A 32 -19.28 -60.29 -10.36
C PRO A 32 -19.94 -60.31 -11.77
N ASP A 33 -19.11 -60.61 -12.79
CA ASP A 33 -19.45 -60.89 -14.20
C ASP A 33 -20.53 -61.98 -14.41
N ASP A 34 -21.39 -61.83 -15.44
CA ASP A 34 -21.50 -62.82 -16.54
C ASP A 34 -22.36 -62.35 -17.74
N ALA A 35 -22.06 -62.92 -18.91
CA ALA A 35 -22.86 -63.05 -20.15
C ALA A 35 -22.80 -61.93 -21.23
N THR A 36 -21.71 -62.00 -22.01
CA THR A 36 -21.66 -61.95 -23.49
C THR A 36 -22.96 -61.63 -24.28
N GLN A 37 -22.95 -60.51 -25.01
CA GLN A 37 -23.41 -60.45 -26.40
C GLN A 37 -22.49 -59.56 -27.24
N VAL A 38 -21.86 -60.18 -28.24
CA VAL A 38 -21.02 -59.53 -29.26
C VAL A 38 -21.95 -58.87 -30.28
N GLN A 39 -21.90 -57.54 -30.38
CA GLN A 39 -22.42 -56.78 -31.53
C GLN A 39 -21.24 -56.33 -32.43
N PRO A 40 -21.48 -56.07 -33.73
CA PRO A 40 -20.43 -56.02 -34.74
C PRO A 40 -19.52 -54.80 -34.57
N ASN A 41 -18.22 -55.01 -34.76
CA ASN A 41 -17.20 -53.96 -34.87
C ASN A 41 -17.58 -52.89 -35.89
N ASP A 42 -17.98 -51.71 -35.41
CA ASP A 42 -17.73 -50.45 -36.11
C ASP A 42 -16.37 -49.93 -35.65
N ASN A 43 -15.33 -50.21 -36.43
CA ASN A 43 -14.02 -49.54 -36.29
C ASN A 43 -14.14 -48.08 -36.76
N SER A 44 -14.88 -47.27 -36.00
CA SER A 44 -14.65 -45.83 -35.95
C SER A 44 -13.49 -45.62 -34.99
N MET A 45 -12.31 -45.28 -35.51
CA MET A 45 -11.28 -44.68 -34.67
C MET A 45 -11.86 -43.35 -34.16
N GLN A 46 -12.46 -43.40 -32.98
CA GLN A 46 -12.83 -42.21 -32.24
C GLN A 46 -11.52 -41.54 -31.85
N VAL A 47 -11.15 -40.52 -32.62
CA VAL A 47 -10.09 -39.58 -32.26
C VAL A 47 -10.47 -39.07 -30.86
N PRO A 48 -9.59 -39.16 -29.84
CA PRO A 48 -9.88 -38.54 -28.56
C PRO A 48 -10.25 -37.08 -28.83
N PRO A 49 -11.25 -36.50 -28.14
CA PRO A 49 -11.51 -35.07 -28.29
C PRO A 49 -10.17 -34.36 -28.09
N SER A 50 -9.76 -33.62 -29.13
CA SER A 50 -8.57 -32.78 -29.05
C SER A 50 -8.72 -32.02 -27.74
N ALA A 51 -7.74 -32.14 -26.84
CA ALA A 51 -7.68 -31.24 -25.70
C ALA A 51 -7.88 -29.85 -26.29
N GLU A 52 -9.00 -29.20 -25.96
CA GLU A 52 -9.15 -27.78 -26.22
C GLU A 52 -7.92 -27.18 -25.57
N GLU A 53 -7.02 -26.62 -26.40
CA GLU A 53 -5.95 -25.78 -25.90
C GLU A 53 -6.66 -24.78 -24.99
N LEU A 54 -6.37 -24.88 -23.68
CA LEU A 54 -6.81 -23.85 -22.75
C LEU A 54 -6.41 -22.52 -23.37
N PRO A 55 -7.30 -21.52 -23.38
CA PRO A 55 -6.90 -20.21 -23.88
C PRO A 55 -5.59 -19.84 -23.19
N PRO A 56 -4.59 -19.34 -23.94
CA PRO A 56 -3.32 -18.97 -23.36
C PRO A 56 -3.60 -18.11 -22.13
N GLU A 57 -2.93 -18.40 -21.03
CA GLU A 57 -3.06 -17.58 -19.83
C GLU A 57 -2.84 -16.13 -20.25
N PRO A 58 -3.71 -15.19 -19.81
CA PRO A 58 -3.54 -13.79 -20.13
C PRO A 58 -2.12 -13.42 -19.70
N LYS A 59 -1.34 -12.89 -20.64
CA LYS A 59 -0.04 -12.35 -20.32
C LYS A 59 -0.26 -11.24 -19.29
N GLU A 60 0.53 -11.24 -18.23
CA GLU A 60 0.62 -10.05 -17.38
C GLU A 60 1.02 -8.88 -18.29
N GLU A 61 0.33 -7.76 -18.16
CA GLU A 61 0.65 -6.53 -18.88
C GLU A 61 1.42 -5.62 -17.94
N SER A 62 2.38 -4.86 -18.48
CA SER A 62 3.02 -3.82 -17.69
C SER A 62 2.02 -2.72 -17.39
N SER A 63 2.19 -2.04 -16.27
CA SER A 63 1.26 -1.00 -15.84
C SER A 63 1.94 -0.01 -14.90
N ILE A 64 1.36 1.19 -14.82
CA ILE A 64 1.76 2.24 -13.90
C ILE A 64 0.50 2.81 -13.25
N TYR A 65 0.51 2.88 -11.93
CA TYR A 65 -0.57 3.40 -11.11
C TYR A 65 -0.06 4.49 -10.20
N THR A 66 -0.92 5.46 -9.91
CA THR A 66 -0.61 6.55 -9.00
C THR A 66 -1.64 6.66 -7.90
N ALA A 67 -1.20 7.16 -6.75
CA ALA A 67 -2.07 7.57 -5.66
C ALA A 67 -1.51 8.82 -4.99
N THR A 68 -2.35 9.57 -4.29
CA THR A 68 -1.90 10.77 -3.57
C THR A 68 -1.78 10.46 -2.08
N ILE A 69 -0.76 11.00 -1.41
CA ILE A 69 -0.70 11.11 0.05
C ILE A 69 -0.55 12.58 0.41
N GLY A 70 -1.66 13.19 0.81
CA GLY A 70 -1.71 14.62 1.07
C GLY A 70 -1.48 15.50 -0.16
N GLY A 71 -1.70 16.80 0.00
CA GLY A 71 -1.56 17.74 -1.13
C GLY A 71 -0.14 17.92 -1.67
N SER A 72 0.87 17.22 -1.15
CA SER A 72 2.29 17.46 -1.48
C SER A 72 3.08 16.21 -1.86
N TYR A 73 2.55 15.00 -1.65
CA TYR A 73 3.21 13.76 -2.02
C TYR A 73 2.29 12.88 -2.85
N GLY A 74 2.86 12.11 -3.76
CA GLY A 74 2.17 11.00 -4.38
C GLY A 74 3.03 9.75 -4.43
N LEU A 75 2.39 8.66 -4.78
CA LEU A 75 2.94 7.33 -4.89
C LEU A 75 2.83 6.90 -6.33
N ILE A 76 3.85 6.19 -6.78
CA ILE A 76 3.85 5.49 -8.05
C ILE A 76 4.11 4.03 -7.76
N ASP A 77 3.30 3.17 -8.37
CA ASP A 77 3.48 1.74 -8.38
C ASP A 77 3.53 1.24 -9.82
N VAL A 78 4.50 0.39 -10.13
CA VAL A 78 4.78 -0.08 -11.50
C VAL A 78 4.92 -1.59 -11.48
N THR A 79 4.14 -2.24 -12.34
CA THR A 79 4.32 -3.66 -12.69
C THR A 79 4.97 -3.76 -14.06
N LEU A 80 5.97 -4.61 -14.19
CA LEU A 80 6.75 -4.82 -15.42
C LEU A 80 6.63 -6.28 -15.85
N ALA A 81 5.86 -6.50 -16.92
CA ALA A 81 5.71 -7.83 -17.51
C ALA A 81 6.96 -8.24 -18.28
N ASP A 82 7.27 -9.55 -18.29
CA ASP A 82 8.43 -10.14 -18.98
C ASP A 82 9.75 -9.39 -18.66
N PRO A 83 10.13 -9.21 -17.37
CA PRO A 83 11.21 -8.32 -16.96
C PRO A 83 12.58 -8.68 -17.56
N GLU A 84 12.82 -9.95 -17.89
CA GLU A 84 14.04 -10.40 -18.56
C GLU A 84 14.20 -9.87 -19.99
N THR A 85 13.11 -9.39 -20.58
CA THR A 85 13.11 -8.79 -21.92
C THR A 85 13.30 -7.28 -21.86
N ILE A 86 13.29 -6.66 -20.68
CA ILE A 86 13.40 -5.20 -20.52
C ILE A 86 14.87 -4.78 -20.46
N SER A 87 15.25 -3.89 -21.36
CA SER A 87 16.57 -3.26 -21.36
C SER A 87 16.60 -2.01 -20.50
N SER A 88 15.53 -1.22 -20.48
CA SER A 88 15.36 -0.05 -19.61
C SER A 88 13.89 0.31 -19.44
N ALA A 89 13.56 0.97 -18.32
CA ALA A 89 12.24 1.53 -18.08
C ALA A 89 12.39 2.93 -17.45
N LYS A 90 11.57 3.89 -17.86
CA LYS A 90 11.62 5.28 -17.37
C LYS A 90 10.21 5.77 -17.07
N ILE A 91 10.07 6.46 -15.93
CA ILE A 91 8.85 7.19 -15.59
C ILE A 91 9.06 8.66 -15.96
N THR A 92 8.09 9.26 -16.64
CA THR A 92 8.07 10.68 -16.97
C THR A 92 6.87 11.33 -16.30
N MET A 93 7.12 12.45 -15.60
CA MET A 93 6.08 13.27 -14.99
C MET A 93 5.93 14.57 -15.77
N PHE A 94 4.72 14.89 -16.18
CA PHE A 94 4.41 16.12 -16.89
C PHE A 94 3.21 16.80 -16.27
N ASP A 95 3.24 18.12 -16.28
CA ASP A 95 2.10 18.94 -15.89
C ASP A 95 1.12 19.04 -17.06
N GLN A 96 -0.12 18.66 -16.84
CA GLN A 96 -1.18 18.73 -17.83
C GLN A 96 -1.59 20.16 -18.16
N ILE A 97 -1.31 21.12 -17.27
CA ILE A 97 -1.63 22.54 -17.49
C ILE A 97 -0.58 23.19 -18.39
N SER A 98 0.69 23.19 -17.98
CA SER A 98 1.76 23.81 -18.77
C SER A 98 2.24 22.96 -19.95
N GLY A 99 2.01 21.64 -19.90
CA GLY A 99 2.57 20.67 -20.84
C GLY A 99 4.07 20.44 -20.67
N GLU A 100 4.69 21.00 -19.64
CA GLU A 100 6.12 20.85 -19.38
C GLU A 100 6.42 19.56 -18.61
N THR A 101 7.57 18.97 -18.90
CA THR A 101 8.13 17.86 -18.13
C THR A 101 8.88 18.42 -16.93
N TYR A 102 8.46 18.09 -15.72
CA TYR A 102 8.97 18.75 -14.51
C TYR A 102 10.17 18.05 -13.87
N TYR A 103 10.32 16.73 -14.04
CA TYR A 103 11.36 15.99 -13.33
C TYR A 103 12.05 14.96 -14.21
N GLU A 104 13.16 15.38 -14.82
CA GLU A 104 14.24 14.44 -15.16
C GLU A 104 15.11 14.11 -13.93
N ASP A 105 15.04 14.82 -12.80
CA ASP A 105 15.98 14.58 -11.68
C ASP A 105 15.56 13.49 -10.68
N GLN A 106 14.25 13.28 -10.43
CA GLN A 106 13.78 12.24 -9.48
C GLN A 106 13.86 10.83 -10.07
N PHE A 107 13.59 10.68 -11.37
CA PHE A 107 13.54 9.39 -12.08
C PHE A 107 14.55 9.32 -13.22
N GLY A 108 15.50 10.26 -13.31
CA GLY A 108 16.35 10.49 -14.49
C GLY A 108 17.23 9.35 -14.95
N ALA A 109 17.65 8.48 -14.03
CA ALA A 109 18.39 7.28 -14.37
C ALA A 109 17.49 6.15 -14.92
N GLY A 110 16.17 6.34 -14.89
CA GLY A 110 15.18 5.29 -15.08
C GLY A 110 14.97 4.44 -13.82
N ILE A 111 14.11 3.43 -13.95
CA ILE A 111 13.91 2.41 -12.93
C ILE A 111 15.20 1.58 -12.81
N PRO A 112 15.74 1.37 -11.59
CA PRO A 112 16.94 0.57 -11.40
C PRO A 112 16.82 -0.85 -11.98
N GLN A 113 17.91 -1.37 -12.54
CA GLN A 113 17.95 -2.71 -13.14
C GLN A 113 17.65 -3.84 -12.15
N GLU A 114 17.88 -3.62 -10.86
CA GLU A 114 17.50 -4.57 -9.82
C GLU A 114 15.98 -4.65 -9.65
N ASP A 115 15.30 -3.49 -9.65
CA ASP A 115 13.84 -3.42 -9.54
C ASP A 115 13.17 -3.95 -10.81
N ILE A 116 13.71 -3.63 -12.00
CA ILE A 116 13.24 -4.20 -13.27
C ILE A 116 13.22 -5.73 -13.21
N LYS A 117 14.30 -6.36 -12.72
CA LYS A 117 14.38 -7.82 -12.61
C LYS A 117 13.37 -8.43 -11.64
N THR A 118 12.88 -7.66 -10.68
CA THR A 118 11.81 -8.12 -9.78
C THR A 118 10.42 -8.04 -10.40
N GLY A 119 10.28 -7.33 -11.54
CA GLY A 119 9.00 -7.07 -12.18
C GLY A 119 8.17 -5.99 -11.48
N HIS A 120 8.73 -5.31 -10.47
CA HIS A 120 7.98 -4.38 -9.64
C HIS A 120 8.84 -3.19 -9.20
N TYR A 121 8.27 -1.99 -9.23
CA TYR A 121 8.92 -0.78 -8.74
C TYR A 121 7.91 0.15 -8.08
N SER A 122 8.20 0.57 -6.85
CA SER A 122 7.36 1.49 -6.08
C SER A 122 8.19 2.68 -5.60
N THR A 123 7.65 3.89 -5.69
CA THR A 123 8.36 5.09 -5.25
C THR A 123 7.41 6.22 -4.87
N THR A 124 7.95 7.26 -4.23
CA THR A 124 7.23 8.47 -3.87
C THR A 124 7.70 9.64 -4.74
N TYR A 125 6.79 10.51 -5.14
CA TYR A 125 7.11 11.78 -5.79
C TYR A 125 6.58 12.97 -4.98
N TYR A 126 7.13 14.14 -5.26
CA TYR A 126 6.65 15.40 -4.68
C TYR A 126 5.73 16.09 -5.68
N ASN A 127 4.52 16.40 -5.23
CA ASN A 127 3.53 17.15 -5.99
C ASN A 127 3.73 18.66 -5.73
N TYR A 128 4.88 19.21 -6.17
CA TYR A 128 5.25 20.61 -5.92
C TYR A 128 6.00 21.22 -7.10
N VAL A 129 5.63 22.45 -7.47
CA VAL A 129 6.36 23.29 -8.43
C VAL A 129 7.34 24.19 -7.67
N PRO A 130 8.65 24.18 -7.99
CA PRO A 130 9.67 24.93 -7.24
C PRO A 130 9.40 26.44 -7.11
N ASP A 131 8.78 27.06 -8.12
CA ASP A 131 8.50 28.49 -8.19
C ASP A 131 7.03 28.75 -8.59
N PHE A 132 6.17 28.93 -7.59
CA PHE A 132 4.76 29.21 -7.78
C PHE A 132 4.49 30.57 -8.44
N GLU A 133 5.32 31.59 -8.19
CA GLU A 133 5.12 32.91 -8.81
C GLU A 133 5.37 32.84 -10.31
N ALA A 134 6.45 32.17 -10.72
CA ALA A 134 6.74 31.94 -12.13
C ALA A 134 5.67 31.05 -12.79
N TYR A 135 5.21 30.02 -12.09
CA TYR A 135 4.16 29.12 -12.57
C TYR A 135 2.83 29.87 -12.78
N TRP A 136 2.39 30.69 -11.82
CA TRP A 136 1.20 31.52 -11.95
C TRP A 136 1.33 32.57 -13.03
N ALA A 137 2.52 33.17 -13.19
CA ALA A 137 2.75 34.12 -14.28
C ALA A 137 2.59 33.47 -15.67
N ALA A 138 2.93 32.18 -15.80
CA ALA A 138 2.81 31.43 -17.05
C ALA A 138 1.41 30.85 -17.28
N ASN A 139 0.76 30.35 -16.22
CA ASN A 139 -0.45 29.51 -16.32
C ASN A 139 -1.72 30.18 -15.75
N GLY A 140 -1.59 31.35 -15.12
CA GLY A 140 -2.68 32.08 -14.47
C GLY A 140 -2.58 32.06 -12.94
N GLU A 141 -2.97 33.17 -12.32
CA GLU A 141 -3.04 33.30 -10.85
C GLU A 141 -4.02 32.27 -10.27
N GLY A 142 -3.56 31.53 -9.24
CA GLY A 142 -4.32 30.45 -8.63
C GLY A 142 -4.31 29.12 -9.39
N ALA A 143 -3.54 28.99 -10.47
CA ALA A 143 -3.31 27.71 -11.12
C ALA A 143 -2.45 26.78 -10.23
N PHE A 144 -2.81 25.51 -10.12
CA PHE A 144 -2.02 24.48 -9.45
C PHE A 144 -1.61 23.42 -10.47
N PRO A 145 -0.41 22.82 -10.36
CA PRO A 145 -0.01 21.75 -11.27
C PRO A 145 -0.99 20.58 -11.22
N ASP A 146 -1.23 19.98 -12.37
CA ASP A 146 -1.99 18.73 -12.49
C ASP A 146 -1.08 17.69 -13.15
N PHE A 147 -0.48 16.81 -12.35
CA PHE A 147 0.54 15.91 -12.85
C PHE A 147 -0.04 14.61 -13.38
N ALA A 148 0.43 14.22 -14.57
CA ALA A 148 0.24 12.88 -15.10
C ALA A 148 1.59 12.21 -15.36
N PHE A 149 1.55 10.87 -15.41
CA PHE A 149 2.75 10.05 -15.50
C PHE A 149 2.66 9.12 -16.71
N THR A 150 3.80 8.91 -17.36
CA THR A 150 3.96 7.84 -18.35
C THR A 150 5.11 6.94 -17.96
N LEU A 151 4.96 5.65 -18.23
CA LEU A 151 6.02 4.65 -18.17
C LEU A 151 6.42 4.29 -19.61
N THR A 152 7.69 4.46 -19.93
CA THR A 152 8.29 4.02 -21.19
C THR A 152 9.18 2.81 -20.91
N ILE A 153 8.98 1.71 -21.64
CA ILE A 153 9.76 0.48 -21.55
C ILE A 153 10.47 0.24 -22.88
N GLU A 154 11.78 0.06 -22.84
CA GLU A 154 12.58 -0.37 -23.98
C GLU A 154 12.97 -1.84 -23.82
N ARG A 155 12.59 -2.68 -24.77
CA ARG A 155 12.88 -4.11 -24.79
C ARG A 155 14.24 -4.42 -25.40
N THR A 156 14.75 -5.60 -25.10
CA THR A 156 16.07 -6.09 -25.55
C THR A 156 16.13 -6.39 -27.04
N ASP A 157 14.98 -6.59 -27.69
CA ASP A 157 14.84 -6.71 -29.14
C ASP A 157 14.72 -5.34 -29.85
N GLY A 158 14.65 -4.25 -29.08
CA GLY A 158 14.54 -2.87 -29.56
C GLY A 158 13.10 -2.38 -29.74
N GLU A 159 12.09 -3.15 -29.32
CA GLU A 159 10.71 -2.64 -29.23
C GLU A 159 10.57 -1.67 -28.05
N SER A 160 9.70 -0.67 -28.23
CA SER A 160 9.42 0.36 -27.24
C SER A 160 7.92 0.41 -26.97
N GLU A 161 7.55 0.48 -25.69
CA GLU A 161 6.18 0.49 -25.21
C GLU A 161 5.96 1.68 -24.28
N GLU A 162 4.77 2.28 -24.33
CA GLU A 162 4.40 3.41 -23.48
C GLU A 162 3.05 3.15 -22.81
N TYR A 163 3.00 3.44 -21.50
CA TYR A 163 1.84 3.22 -20.64
C TYR A 163 1.51 4.53 -19.91
N ALA A 164 0.26 4.94 -19.95
CA ALA A 164 -0.22 6.09 -19.19
C ALA A 164 -0.65 5.66 -17.79
N SER A 165 -0.37 6.49 -16.78
CA SER A 165 -0.78 6.21 -15.41
C SER A 165 -2.27 6.33 -15.21
N GLU A 166 -2.81 5.42 -14.39
CA GLU A 166 -4.17 5.53 -13.86
C GLU A 166 -4.13 5.94 -12.38
N HIS A 167 -4.90 6.97 -12.01
CA HIS A 167 -5.00 7.44 -10.63
C HIS A 167 -5.98 6.58 -9.84
N MET A 168 -5.48 5.94 -8.78
CA MET A 168 -6.22 4.98 -7.97
C MET A 168 -6.90 5.60 -6.75
N GLY A 169 -6.68 6.89 -6.49
CA GLY A 169 -7.34 7.62 -5.41
C GLY A 169 -6.35 8.23 -4.40
N ASP A 170 -6.90 8.69 -3.30
CA ASP A 170 -6.18 9.51 -2.32
C ASP A 170 -6.16 8.81 -0.96
N GLY A 171 -4.97 8.76 -0.36
CA GLY A 171 -4.74 8.28 0.99
C GLY A 171 -4.94 9.38 2.05
N PRO A 172 -4.32 9.25 3.25
CA PRO A 172 -4.43 10.27 4.28
C PRO A 172 -3.87 11.62 3.81
N SER A 173 -4.44 12.72 4.33
CA SER A 173 -4.07 14.09 3.94
C SER A 173 -2.68 14.51 4.42
N SER A 174 -2.16 13.87 5.46
CA SER A 174 -0.77 14.03 5.92
C SER A 174 -0.36 12.85 6.81
N ILE A 175 0.94 12.60 6.88
CA ILE A 175 1.54 11.57 7.74
C ILE A 175 2.64 12.21 8.58
N SER A 176 2.59 12.01 9.89
CA SER A 176 3.66 12.38 10.81
C SER A 176 4.13 11.16 11.57
N VAL A 177 5.43 10.90 11.53
CA VAL A 177 6.07 9.79 12.24
C VAL A 177 7.05 10.37 13.25
N ARG A 178 6.93 9.97 14.52
CA ARG A 178 7.83 10.41 15.60
C ARG A 178 8.20 9.26 16.51
N TYR A 179 9.48 9.18 16.86
CA TYR A 179 9.95 8.33 17.95
C TYR A 179 9.86 9.06 19.28
N GLU A 180 9.07 8.53 20.22
CA GLU A 180 8.96 9.02 21.59
C GLU A 180 9.89 8.21 22.50
N LYS A 181 11.13 8.68 22.61
CA LYS A 181 12.21 8.01 23.36
C LYS A 181 11.85 7.64 24.79
N ASP A 182 11.22 8.56 25.53
CA ASP A 182 10.87 8.33 26.94
C ASP A 182 9.74 7.31 27.13
N ALA A 183 8.85 7.22 26.13
CA ALA A 183 7.78 6.23 26.10
C ALA A 183 8.22 4.89 25.49
N GLY A 184 9.38 4.86 24.81
CA GLY A 184 9.83 3.69 24.07
C GLY A 184 8.86 3.30 22.94
N ALA A 185 8.28 4.28 22.26
CA ALA A 185 7.22 4.06 21.28
C ALA A 185 7.42 4.89 20.01
N VAL A 186 6.88 4.40 18.89
CA VAL A 186 6.73 5.17 17.66
C VAL A 186 5.28 5.62 17.55
N LYS A 187 5.07 6.93 17.40
CA LYS A 187 3.78 7.50 17.08
C LYS A 187 3.69 7.82 15.60
N VAL A 188 2.69 7.24 14.96
CA VAL A 188 2.28 7.55 13.59
C VAL A 188 0.95 8.29 13.68
N ARG A 189 0.89 9.51 13.16
CA ARG A 189 -0.34 10.31 13.07
C ARG A 189 -0.74 10.39 11.61
N LEU A 190 -1.94 9.92 11.30
CA LEU A 190 -2.57 10.03 9.99
C LEU A 190 -3.64 11.11 10.09
N TYR A 191 -3.49 12.16 9.28
CA TYR A 191 -4.41 13.29 9.23
C TYR A 191 -5.40 13.06 8.09
N ASN A 192 -6.64 13.50 8.28
CA ASN A 192 -7.66 13.57 7.23
C ASN A 192 -8.29 14.96 7.19
N LEU A 193 -8.77 15.34 6.00
CA LEU A 193 -9.46 16.61 5.80
C LEU A 193 -10.86 16.60 6.43
N LEU A 194 -11.35 17.79 6.72
CA LEU A 194 -12.63 17.99 7.38
C LEU A 194 -13.79 17.51 6.50
N GLY A 195 -14.57 16.55 7.00
CA GLY A 195 -15.77 16.05 6.32
C GLY A 195 -15.58 14.74 5.55
N GLU A 196 -14.37 14.18 5.55
CA GLU A 196 -14.08 12.86 4.98
C GLU A 196 -14.16 11.77 6.08
N ASP A 197 -14.72 10.62 5.73
CA ASP A 197 -14.67 9.44 6.59
C ASP A 197 -13.23 8.95 6.68
N PHE A 198 -12.78 8.55 7.87
CA PHE A 198 -11.46 7.94 8.01
C PHE A 198 -11.36 6.70 7.13
N ILE A 199 -10.33 6.66 6.27
CA ILE A 199 -9.84 5.38 5.74
C ILE A 199 -9.59 4.47 6.95
N PRO A 200 -10.25 3.31 7.05
CA PRO A 200 -10.05 2.38 8.14
C PRO A 200 -8.56 2.02 8.25
N VAL A 201 -8.05 2.02 9.48
CA VAL A 201 -6.65 1.72 9.75
C VAL A 201 -6.56 0.40 10.49
N VAL A 202 -5.70 -0.45 9.98
CA VAL A 202 -5.26 -1.68 10.64
C VAL A 202 -3.79 -1.55 11.00
N CYS A 203 -3.37 -2.23 12.06
CA CYS A 203 -1.98 -2.28 12.47
C CYS A 203 -1.50 -3.69 12.27
N GLY A 204 -0.36 -3.88 11.62
CA GLY A 204 0.10 -5.21 11.30
C GLY A 204 0.75 -5.27 9.95
N ALA A 205 0.63 -6.42 9.31
CA ALA A 205 1.36 -6.73 8.10
C ALA A 205 0.68 -6.13 6.86
N PRO A 206 1.39 -6.09 5.73
CA PRO A 206 0.84 -5.63 4.45
C PRO A 206 -0.50 -6.31 4.12
N GLU A 207 -0.61 -7.63 4.24
CA GLU A 207 -1.81 -8.40 3.92
C GLU A 207 -3.09 -7.98 4.67
N ASP A 208 -2.96 -7.20 5.74
CA ASP A 208 -4.09 -6.67 6.50
C ASP A 208 -4.77 -5.48 5.78
N ALA A 209 -4.07 -4.79 4.87
CA ALA A 209 -4.66 -3.78 4.00
C ALA A 209 -5.48 -4.47 2.90
N ALA A 210 -6.79 -4.57 3.13
CA ALA A 210 -7.76 -5.16 2.22
C ALA A 210 -8.98 -4.23 2.05
N GLY A 211 -9.41 -3.98 0.82
CA GLY A 211 -10.36 -2.91 0.49
C GLY A 211 -9.75 -1.52 0.72
N GLU A 212 -10.58 -0.46 0.74
CA GLU A 212 -10.12 0.91 0.99
C GLU A 212 -9.64 1.09 2.45
N THR A 213 -8.46 0.57 2.78
CA THR A 213 -7.89 0.54 4.13
C THR A 213 -6.39 0.86 4.10
N VAL A 214 -5.86 1.34 5.23
CA VAL A 214 -4.42 1.55 5.44
C VAL A 214 -3.92 0.61 6.52
N SER A 215 -2.93 -0.22 6.21
CA SER A 215 -2.14 -0.96 7.19
C SER A 215 -0.90 -0.15 7.57
N VAL A 216 -0.65 -0.05 8.88
CA VAL A 216 0.56 0.59 9.43
C VAL A 216 1.46 -0.48 10.02
N THR A 217 2.69 -0.57 9.52
CA THR A 217 3.73 -1.46 10.03
C THR A 217 4.96 -0.67 10.46
N VAL A 218 5.35 -0.79 11.73
CA VAL A 218 6.63 -0.31 12.24
C VAL A 218 7.64 -1.45 12.18
N PHE A 219 8.79 -1.18 11.57
CA PHE A 219 9.93 -2.08 11.51
C PHE A 219 11.08 -1.56 12.36
N VAL A 220 11.73 -2.45 13.09
CA VAL A 220 13.00 -2.19 13.78
C VAL A 220 14.01 -3.24 13.31
N ASP A 221 15.10 -2.78 12.71
CA ASP A 221 16.13 -3.63 12.10
C ASP A 221 15.56 -4.64 11.10
N GLY A 222 14.54 -4.20 10.34
CA GLY A 222 13.84 -4.99 9.34
C GLY A 222 12.83 -5.99 9.90
N GLN A 223 12.63 -6.06 11.22
CA GLN A 223 11.62 -6.92 11.84
C GLN A 223 10.36 -6.12 12.17
N PRO A 224 9.16 -6.58 11.78
CA PRO A 224 7.92 -5.89 12.11
C PRO A 224 7.61 -6.01 13.60
N ILE A 225 7.11 -4.93 14.19
CA ILE A 225 6.55 -4.95 15.54
C ILE A 225 5.25 -5.76 15.53
N PRO A 226 5.02 -6.66 16.50
CA PRO A 226 3.78 -7.45 16.59
C PRO A 226 2.54 -6.58 16.78
N GLN A 227 1.40 -6.99 16.20
CA GLN A 227 0.14 -6.25 16.23
C GLN A 227 -0.35 -5.95 17.66
N GLU A 228 -0.11 -6.86 18.62
CA GLU A 228 -0.49 -6.68 20.03
C GLU A 228 0.21 -5.51 20.72
N ASN A 229 1.28 -4.96 20.13
CA ASN A 229 2.01 -3.82 20.67
C ASN A 229 1.49 -2.48 20.15
N TYR A 230 0.46 -2.48 19.30
CA TYR A 230 -0.14 -1.27 18.77
C TYR A 230 -1.37 -0.87 19.58
N THR A 231 -1.51 0.43 19.77
CA THR A 231 -2.77 1.03 20.23
C THR A 231 -3.19 2.10 19.24
N VAL A 232 -4.48 2.14 18.94
CA VAL A 232 -5.09 3.13 18.05
C VAL A 232 -5.98 4.05 18.89
N ALA A 233 -5.84 5.35 18.69
CA ALA A 233 -6.70 6.37 19.26
C ALA A 233 -7.09 7.39 18.18
N ASP A 234 -8.27 7.98 18.31
CA ASP A 234 -8.71 9.08 17.47
C ASP A 234 -8.59 10.39 18.28
N GLU A 235 -8.01 11.41 17.65
CA GLU A 235 -7.80 12.75 18.19
C GLU A 235 -8.37 13.80 17.23
N THR A 236 -8.65 14.99 17.77
CA THR A 236 -8.97 16.17 16.97
C THR A 236 -8.04 17.31 17.38
N GLU A 237 -7.46 18.00 16.41
CA GLU A 237 -6.59 19.14 16.62
C GLU A 237 -7.20 20.35 15.91
N GLU A 238 -7.30 21.50 16.60
CA GLU A 238 -7.75 22.75 15.98
C GLU A 238 -6.54 23.61 15.66
N SER A 239 -6.39 23.94 14.39
CA SER A 239 -5.33 24.78 13.85
C SER A 239 -5.92 26.09 13.34
N GLN A 240 -5.17 27.18 13.49
CA GLN A 240 -5.49 28.46 12.88
C GLN A 240 -4.69 28.59 11.59
N VAL A 241 -5.36 28.60 10.45
CA VAL A 241 -4.73 28.74 9.13
C VAL A 241 -5.10 30.09 8.52
N SER A 242 -4.13 30.73 7.90
CA SER A 242 -4.35 31.94 7.09
C SER A 242 -4.20 31.56 5.62
N HIS A 243 -5.14 32.00 4.78
CA HIS A 243 -5.04 31.81 3.34
C HIS A 243 -3.97 32.74 2.76
N MET A 244 -3.21 32.29 1.75
CA MET A 244 -2.20 33.17 1.12
C MET A 244 -2.84 34.43 0.50
N ASP A 245 -4.06 34.30 -0.03
CA ASP A 245 -4.78 35.40 -0.69
C ASP A 245 -5.41 36.38 0.31
N THR A 246 -5.70 35.91 1.52
CA THR A 246 -6.26 36.70 2.63
C THR A 246 -5.52 36.42 3.93
N PRO A 247 -4.24 36.83 4.05
CA PRO A 247 -3.40 36.47 5.20
C PRO A 247 -3.88 37.06 6.53
N ASP A 248 -4.70 38.11 6.47
CA ASP A 248 -5.35 38.73 7.63
C ASP A 248 -6.61 37.97 8.08
N GLU A 249 -7.16 37.10 7.24
CA GLU A 249 -8.29 36.23 7.57
C GLU A 249 -7.76 34.90 8.09
N VAL A 250 -8.06 34.62 9.36
CA VAL A 250 -7.67 33.38 10.02
C VAL A 250 -8.89 32.48 10.15
N GLU A 251 -8.80 31.30 9.56
CA GLU A 251 -9.80 30.25 9.65
C GLU A 251 -9.38 29.22 10.69
N THR A 252 -10.36 28.75 11.48
CA THR A 252 -10.15 27.60 12.37
C THR A 252 -10.43 26.33 11.58
N VAL A 253 -9.42 25.51 11.39
CA VAL A 253 -9.52 24.19 10.76
C VAL A 253 -9.42 23.13 11.85
N THR A 254 -10.35 22.17 11.83
CA THR A 254 -10.29 20.99 12.69
C THR A 254 -9.71 19.83 11.90
N ASP A 255 -8.53 19.37 12.31
CA ASP A 255 -7.89 18.17 11.80
C ASP A 255 -8.40 16.96 12.56
N TYR A 256 -8.82 15.93 11.83
CA TYR A 256 -9.15 14.62 12.39
C TYR A 256 -7.93 13.73 12.26
N ILE A 257 -7.47 13.19 13.39
CA ILE A 257 -6.19 12.48 13.46
C ILE A 257 -6.40 11.08 14.01
N ARG A 258 -5.95 10.08 13.26
CA ARG A 258 -5.78 8.73 13.80
C ARG A 258 -4.35 8.56 14.27
N VAL A 259 -4.20 8.31 15.57
CA VAL A 259 -2.92 8.14 16.24
C VAL A 259 -2.69 6.66 16.49
N ILE A 260 -1.67 6.12 15.83
CA ILE A 260 -1.17 4.77 16.01
C ILE A 260 0.09 4.86 16.87
N THR A 261 0.07 4.19 18.02
CA THR A 261 1.24 4.09 18.90
C THR A 261 1.74 2.66 18.88
N ALA A 262 2.94 2.44 18.31
CA ALA A 262 3.63 1.17 18.32
C ALA A 262 4.62 1.13 19.50
N THR A 263 4.31 0.33 20.51
CA THR A 263 5.19 0.15 21.67
C THR A 263 6.36 -0.76 21.29
N LEU A 264 7.58 -0.29 21.50
CA LEU A 264 8.76 -1.06 21.13
C LEU A 264 9.17 -1.98 22.28
N PRO A 265 9.61 -3.22 21.99
CA PRO A 265 10.10 -4.14 23.02
C PRO A 265 11.37 -3.62 23.71
N GLN A 266 12.15 -2.79 23.02
CA GLN A 266 13.30 -2.08 23.56
C GLN A 266 13.45 -0.73 22.83
N PRO A 267 14.01 0.31 23.48
CA PRO A 267 14.31 1.58 22.83
C PRO A 267 15.16 1.38 21.56
N ILE A 268 14.87 2.16 20.51
CA ILE A 268 15.66 2.18 19.27
C ILE A 268 17.07 2.64 19.62
N SER A 269 18.07 1.82 19.28
CA SER A 269 19.47 2.21 19.42
C SER A 269 19.85 3.25 18.36
N ALA A 270 20.87 4.07 18.60
CA ALA A 270 21.31 5.07 17.62
C ALA A 270 21.71 4.47 16.25
N ASP A 271 22.10 3.20 16.24
CA ASP A 271 22.51 2.48 15.03
C ASP A 271 21.39 1.63 14.40
N ALA A 272 20.21 1.56 15.05
CA ALA A 272 19.11 0.74 14.58
C ALA A 272 18.41 1.39 13.38
N LYS A 273 18.03 0.57 12.39
CA LYS A 273 17.27 1.02 11.22
C LYS A 273 15.79 0.83 11.48
N ALA A 274 15.14 1.89 11.97
CA ALA A 274 13.72 1.89 12.18
C ALA A 274 13.00 2.54 11.01
N THR A 275 11.89 1.97 10.57
CA THR A 275 11.12 2.43 9.40
C THR A 275 9.64 2.21 9.65
N VAL A 276 8.79 3.11 9.16
CA VAL A 276 7.35 2.88 9.07
C VAL A 276 7.00 2.61 7.62
N ALA A 277 6.21 1.57 7.38
CA ALA A 277 5.51 1.36 6.13
C ALA A 277 4.01 1.63 6.33
N LEU A 278 3.43 2.31 5.34
CA LEU A 278 1.99 2.41 5.17
C LEU A 278 1.64 1.68 3.88
N ASP A 279 0.82 0.67 4.03
CA ASP A 279 0.32 -0.15 2.96
C ASP A 279 -1.15 0.19 2.74
N MET A 280 -1.51 0.61 1.53
CA MET A 280 -2.87 1.07 1.23
C MET A 280 -3.41 0.29 0.05
N GLU A 281 -4.64 -0.17 0.14
CA GLU A 281 -5.38 -0.62 -1.03
C GLU A 281 -6.39 0.48 -1.42
N LEU A 282 -6.28 0.96 -2.65
CA LEU A 282 -7.08 2.05 -3.22
C LEU A 282 -7.60 1.57 -4.57
N ASN A 283 -8.92 1.53 -4.75
CA ASN A 283 -9.58 1.01 -5.95
C ASN A 283 -9.07 -0.37 -6.41
N GLY A 284 -8.71 -1.24 -5.46
CA GLY A 284 -8.20 -2.59 -5.72
C GLY A 284 -6.71 -2.64 -6.10
N HIS A 285 -6.00 -1.51 -6.06
CA HIS A 285 -4.56 -1.45 -6.27
C HIS A 285 -3.82 -1.15 -4.96
N ARG A 286 -2.66 -1.78 -4.79
CA ARG A 286 -1.88 -1.69 -3.56
C ARG A 286 -0.71 -0.73 -3.71
N PHE A 287 -0.55 0.16 -2.74
CA PHE A 287 0.58 1.09 -2.67
C PHE A 287 1.31 0.93 -1.34
N THR A 288 2.63 1.15 -1.38
CA THR A 288 3.46 1.13 -0.17
C THR A 288 4.26 2.42 -0.05
N TYR A 289 3.98 3.19 1.00
CA TYR A 289 4.78 4.32 1.43
C TYR A 289 5.75 3.88 2.54
N LYS A 290 7.04 4.24 2.43
CA LYS A 290 8.05 3.93 3.46
C LYS A 290 8.74 5.20 3.91
N ASN A 291 8.84 5.39 5.23
CA ASN A 291 9.51 6.54 5.83
C ASN A 291 10.46 6.09 6.96
N PRO A 292 11.76 6.45 6.90
CA PRO A 292 12.67 6.18 8.01
C PRO A 292 12.22 6.90 9.28
N ILE A 293 12.35 6.23 10.42
CA ILE A 293 12.12 6.85 11.72
C ILE A 293 13.41 7.57 12.12
N ILE A 294 13.39 8.90 12.02
CA ILE A 294 14.52 9.74 12.40
C ILE A 294 14.34 10.14 13.87
N ASP A 295 15.35 9.90 14.72
CA ASP A 295 15.41 10.50 16.05
C ASP A 295 15.62 12.02 15.87
N PRO A 296 14.68 12.88 16.29
CA PRO A 296 14.79 14.34 16.10
C PRO A 296 15.97 14.98 16.86
N LEU A 297 16.71 14.20 17.64
CA LEU A 297 17.90 14.64 18.38
C LEU A 297 19.24 14.27 17.71
N VAL A 298 19.23 13.71 16.49
CA VAL A 298 20.42 13.46 15.66
C VAL A 298 20.57 14.53 14.58
#